data_AF-A0A7S2VWG2-F1
#
_entry.id   AF-A0A7S2VWG2-F1
#
_cell.length_a   1.000
_cell.length_b   1.000
_cell.length_c   1.000
_cell.angle_alpha   90.00
_cell.angle_beta   90.00
_cell.angle_gamma   90.00
#
_symmetry.space_group_name_H-M   'P 1'
#
loop_
_entity.id
_entity.type
_entity.pdbx_description
1 polymer ?
#
loop_
_entity_poly.entity_id
_entity_poly.type
_entity_poly.pdbx_seq_one_letter_code
_entity_poly.pdbx_strand_id
1 'polypeptide(L)'
;LVNIIKNEEQEYNDEEKRAIKEGKEFLEKCQGIEKMKKMISPDSRVEMKMVHVDGESLGTGIATAVIDASVEELAVFSYHLVTRENKRTMKMYGISQMVEKCINNHSLYYISTRDLGFFLNPREGRSKMTWMKEKDGKVVIDVSDTKDVIEE
;
A
#
# COMPACT_ATOMS: atom_id res chain seq x y z
N LEU A 1 0.38 -17.38 2.44
CA LEU A 1 -0.19 -16.16 3.01
C LEU A 1 -1.71 -16.15 3.05
N VAL A 2 -2.44 -16.61 2.01
CA VAL A 2 -3.94 -16.63 2.03
C VAL A 2 -4.46 -17.37 3.26
N ASN A 3 -3.93 -18.57 3.54
CA ASN A 3 -4.30 -19.35 4.72
C ASN A 3 -3.95 -18.66 6.05
N ILE A 4 -2.85 -17.89 6.08
CA ILE A 4 -2.42 -17.13 7.27
C ILE A 4 -3.43 -16.02 7.55
N ILE A 5 -3.70 -15.15 6.56
CA ILE A 5 -4.66 -14.05 6.68
C ILE A 5 -6.06 -14.60 7.01
N LYS A 6 -6.43 -15.75 6.43
CA LYS A 6 -7.75 -16.34 6.65
C LYS A 6 -7.92 -16.91 8.05
N ASN A 7 -6.92 -17.65 8.56
CA ASN A 7 -7.12 -18.57 9.68
C ASN A 7 -6.25 -18.28 10.92
N GLU A 8 -5.18 -17.50 10.81
CA GLU A 8 -4.23 -17.28 11.91
C GLU A 8 -4.45 -15.92 12.57
N GLU A 9 -4.71 -15.94 13.89
CA GLU A 9 -4.69 -14.71 14.69
C GLU A 9 -3.28 -14.10 14.70
N GLN A 10 -3.23 -12.77 14.57
CA GLN A 10 -1.97 -12.02 14.57
C GLN A 10 -1.91 -11.12 15.80
N GLU A 11 -0.73 -11.04 16.40
CA GLU A 11 -0.45 -10.06 17.45
C GLU A 11 0.24 -8.84 16.83
N TYR A 12 -0.43 -7.69 16.94
CA TYR A 12 0.08 -6.41 16.46
C TYR A 12 0.65 -5.59 17.60
N ASN A 13 1.83 -5.03 17.40
CA ASN A 13 2.41 -4.09 18.36
C ASN A 13 1.73 -2.71 18.28
N ASP A 14 2.07 -1.83 19.23
CA ASP A 14 1.43 -0.51 19.34
C ASP A 14 1.76 0.41 18.15
N GLU A 15 2.93 0.25 17.54
CA GLU A 15 3.32 1.01 16.35
C GLU A 15 2.49 0.60 15.13
N GLU A 16 2.32 -0.70 14.90
CA GLU A 16 1.50 -1.26 13.80
C GLU A 16 0.03 -0.86 13.96
N LYS A 17 -0.51 -0.96 15.20
CA LYS A 17 -1.87 -0.50 15.49
C LYS A 17 -2.04 0.98 15.25
N ARG A 18 -1.06 1.81 15.63
CA ARG A 18 -1.09 3.25 15.41
C ARG A 18 -1.04 3.58 13.92
N ALA A 19 -0.13 2.99 13.15
CA ALA A 19 0.00 3.23 11.72
C ALA A 19 -1.30 2.90 10.97
N ILE A 20 -1.87 1.71 11.22
CA ILE A 20 -3.16 1.30 10.65
C ILE A 20 -4.28 2.27 11.03
N LYS A 21 -4.33 2.69 12.30
CA LYS A 21 -5.32 3.66 12.77
C LYS A 21 -5.20 5.00 12.06
N GLU A 22 -3.99 5.57 12.00
CA GLU A 22 -3.71 6.86 11.35
C GLU A 22 -4.03 6.81 9.85
N GLY A 23 -3.65 5.73 9.16
CA GLY A 23 -3.97 5.52 7.74
C GLY A 23 -5.48 5.45 7.48
N LYS A 24 -6.24 4.78 8.34
CA LYS A 24 -7.71 4.72 8.26
C LYS A 24 -8.36 6.09 8.52
N GLU A 25 -7.96 6.77 9.59
CA GLU A 25 -8.46 8.11 9.92
C GLU A 25 -8.18 9.10 8.77
N PHE A 26 -7.01 8.98 8.13
CA PHE A 26 -6.67 9.78 6.97
C PHE A 26 -7.54 9.44 5.75
N LEU A 27 -7.79 8.17 5.46
CA LEU A 27 -8.71 7.76 4.39
C LEU A 27 -10.13 8.29 4.63
N GLU A 28 -10.65 8.19 5.85
CA GLU A 28 -11.97 8.71 6.22
C GLU A 28 -12.03 10.23 6.05
N LYS A 29 -10.99 10.96 6.50
CA LYS A 29 -10.85 12.41 6.28
C LYS A 29 -10.88 12.74 4.79
N CYS A 30 -10.17 11.98 3.96
CA CYS A 30 -10.17 12.17 2.52
C CYS A 30 -11.56 11.93 1.92
N GLN A 31 -12.24 10.84 2.32
CA GLN A 31 -13.57 10.46 1.84
C GLN A 31 -14.67 11.44 2.26
N GLY A 32 -14.51 12.14 3.40
CA GLY A 32 -15.44 13.15 3.88
C GLY A 32 -15.42 14.48 3.10
N ILE A 33 -14.47 14.69 2.20
CA ILE A 33 -14.37 15.94 1.43
C ILE A 33 -15.33 15.91 0.23
N GLU A 34 -16.27 16.85 0.19
CA GLU A 34 -17.29 16.90 -0.86
C GLU A 34 -16.71 17.17 -2.26
N LYS A 35 -15.71 18.05 -2.35
CA LYS A 35 -15.16 18.53 -3.63
C LYS A 35 -13.93 17.72 -4.04
N MET A 36 -14.17 16.51 -4.54
CA MET A 36 -13.13 15.68 -5.14
C MET A 36 -13.04 15.88 -6.66
N LYS A 37 -11.82 15.94 -7.19
CA LYS A 37 -11.58 15.94 -8.63
C LYS A 37 -11.65 14.52 -9.17
N LYS A 38 -12.59 14.23 -10.07
CA LYS A 38 -12.63 12.96 -10.78
C LYS A 38 -11.41 12.85 -11.72
N MET A 39 -10.76 11.69 -11.70
CA MET A 39 -9.60 11.39 -12.55
C MET A 39 -9.98 10.30 -13.55
N ILE A 40 -9.39 10.37 -14.74
CA ILE A 40 -9.56 9.32 -15.76
C ILE A 40 -8.60 8.18 -15.41
N SER A 41 -9.17 7.02 -15.11
CA SER A 41 -8.40 5.78 -14.95
C SER A 41 -8.04 5.19 -16.32
N PRO A 42 -6.83 4.64 -16.51
CA PRO A 42 -6.49 3.81 -17.67
C PRO A 42 -7.34 2.53 -17.76
N ASP A 43 -7.85 2.03 -16.63
CA ASP A 43 -8.80 0.91 -16.56
C ASP A 43 -10.20 1.44 -16.21
N SER A 44 -11.17 1.20 -17.10
CA SER A 44 -12.55 1.68 -16.96
C SER A 44 -13.30 1.09 -15.76
N ARG A 45 -12.80 0.01 -15.17
CA ARG A 45 -13.38 -0.65 -13.98
C ARG A 45 -12.92 -0.02 -12.67
N VAL A 46 -11.99 0.94 -12.72
CA VAL A 46 -11.43 1.62 -11.55
C VAL A 46 -11.94 3.05 -11.51
N GLU A 47 -12.61 3.42 -10.42
CA GLU A 47 -12.95 4.81 -10.13
C GLU A 47 -11.75 5.49 -9.46
N MET A 48 -11.30 6.61 -10.03
CA MET A 48 -10.21 7.40 -9.46
C MET A 48 -10.67 8.82 -9.12
N LYS A 49 -10.29 9.29 -7.94
CA LYS A 49 -10.52 10.64 -7.45
C LYS A 49 -9.21 11.20 -6.91
N MET A 50 -9.07 12.52 -7.00
CA MET A 50 -7.98 13.26 -6.37
C MET A 50 -8.57 14.31 -5.45
N VAL A 51 -8.01 14.40 -4.25
CA VAL A 51 -8.41 15.36 -3.23
C VAL A 51 -7.17 16.06 -2.69
N HIS A 52 -7.32 17.32 -2.32
CA HIS A 52 -6.33 18.04 -1.54
C HIS A 52 -6.93 18.28 -0.16
N VAL A 53 -6.27 17.78 0.87
CA VAL A 53 -6.74 17.92 2.24
C VAL A 53 -6.15 19.20 2.83
N ASP A 54 -6.96 20.06 3.44
CA ASP A 54 -6.47 21.31 4.02
C ASP A 54 -5.39 21.06 5.07
N GLY A 55 -4.28 21.80 4.95
CA GLY A 55 -3.09 21.64 5.79
C GLY A 55 -2.09 20.58 5.30
N GLU A 56 -2.48 19.72 4.36
CA GLU A 56 -1.54 18.80 3.72
C GLU A 56 -0.75 19.50 2.61
N SER A 57 0.47 19.00 2.37
CA SER A 57 1.36 19.54 1.33
C SER A 57 1.23 18.82 -0.01
N LEU A 58 0.52 17.69 -0.04
CA LEU A 58 0.41 16.78 -1.18
C LEU A 58 -1.06 16.55 -1.55
N GLY A 59 -1.30 16.28 -2.83
CA GLY A 59 -2.59 15.77 -3.29
C GLY A 59 -2.69 14.26 -3.02
N THR A 60 -3.85 13.81 -2.57
CA THR A 60 -4.16 12.40 -2.30
C THR A 60 -5.00 11.84 -3.43
N GLY A 61 -4.56 10.70 -3.99
CA GLY A 61 -5.36 9.91 -4.93
C GLY A 61 -6.14 8.82 -4.19
N ILE A 62 -7.40 8.64 -4.54
CA ILE A 62 -8.25 7.54 -4.08
C ILE A 62 -8.62 6.71 -5.32
N ALA A 63 -8.33 5.41 -5.28
CA ALA A 63 -8.73 4.46 -6.31
C ALA A 63 -9.63 3.39 -5.69
N THR A 64 -10.73 3.06 -6.36
CA THR A 64 -11.71 2.07 -5.89
C THR A 64 -12.11 1.16 -7.04
N ALA A 65 -12.17 -0.15 -6.76
CA ALA A 65 -12.57 -1.19 -7.70
C ALA A 65 -13.40 -2.26 -6.97
N VAL A 66 -14.28 -2.92 -7.72
CA VAL A 66 -14.99 -4.12 -7.28
C VAL A 66 -14.38 -5.31 -7.99
N ILE A 67 -13.92 -6.31 -7.23
CA ILE A 67 -13.20 -7.47 -7.76
C ILE A 67 -13.90 -8.74 -7.29
N ASP A 68 -14.08 -9.69 -8.21
CA ASP A 68 -14.66 -11.01 -7.94
C ASP A 68 -13.60 -11.96 -7.37
N ALA A 69 -13.17 -11.69 -6.14
CA ALA A 69 -12.18 -12.47 -5.38
C ALA A 69 -12.41 -12.29 -3.87
N SER A 70 -11.87 -13.19 -3.06
CA SER A 70 -11.91 -13.02 -1.61
C SER A 70 -11.02 -11.86 -1.13
N VAL A 71 -11.37 -11.24 0.00
CA VAL A 71 -10.54 -10.18 0.60
C VAL A 71 -9.15 -10.69 0.97
N GLU A 72 -9.00 -11.96 1.33
CA GLU A 72 -7.70 -12.58 1.60
C GLU A 72 -6.85 -12.73 0.35
N GLU A 73 -7.42 -13.17 -0.78
CA GLU A 73 -6.69 -13.25 -2.05
C GLU A 73 -6.23 -11.86 -2.52
N LEU A 74 -7.08 -10.85 -2.37
CA LEU A 74 -6.75 -9.46 -2.69
C LEU A 74 -5.67 -8.90 -1.78
N ALA A 75 -5.77 -9.16 -0.47
CA ALA A 75 -4.77 -8.72 0.49
C ALA A 75 -3.42 -9.39 0.23
N VAL A 76 -3.41 -10.69 -0.09
CA VAL A 76 -2.22 -11.40 -0.56
C VAL A 76 -1.68 -10.73 -1.81
N PHE A 77 -2.48 -10.51 -2.84
CA PHE A 77 -2.03 -9.87 -4.08
C PHE A 77 -1.36 -8.51 -3.82
N SER A 78 -1.97 -7.66 -3.00
CA SER A 78 -1.42 -6.35 -2.65
C SER A 78 -0.19 -6.42 -1.74
N TYR A 79 -0.14 -7.34 -0.77
CA TYR A 79 1.03 -7.54 0.09
C TYR A 79 2.20 -8.21 -0.66
N HIS A 80 1.90 -8.96 -1.71
CA HIS A 80 2.87 -9.66 -2.56
C HIS A 80 3.47 -8.74 -3.64
N LEU A 81 3.79 -7.49 -3.30
CA LEU A 81 4.70 -6.62 -4.07
C LEU A 81 6.05 -7.32 -4.36
N VAL A 82 6.42 -8.30 -3.53
CA VAL A 82 7.75 -8.93 -3.47
C VAL A 82 7.91 -10.26 -4.22
N THR A 83 6.88 -10.76 -4.91
CA THR A 83 6.99 -12.04 -5.62
C THR A 83 7.95 -11.96 -6.80
N ARG A 84 8.56 -13.10 -7.19
CA ARG A 84 9.40 -13.19 -8.39
C ARG A 84 8.70 -12.69 -9.66
N GLU A 85 7.39 -12.97 -9.78
CA GLU A 85 6.61 -12.50 -10.91
C GLU A 85 6.47 -10.98 -10.89
N ASN A 86 6.12 -10.41 -9.73
CA ASN A 86 6.02 -8.96 -9.60
C ASN A 86 7.38 -8.29 -9.86
N LYS A 87 8.49 -8.84 -9.35
CA LYS A 87 9.85 -8.37 -9.64
C LYS A 87 10.21 -8.40 -11.13
N ARG A 88 9.68 -9.34 -11.91
CA ARG A 88 9.87 -9.38 -13.37
C ARG A 88 9.11 -8.26 -14.06
N THR A 89 7.87 -7.99 -13.63
CA THR A 89 7.00 -6.99 -14.26
C THR A 89 7.26 -5.56 -13.76
N MET A 90 7.85 -5.40 -12.57
CA MET A 90 8.11 -4.12 -11.91
C MET A 90 8.94 -3.14 -12.73
N LYS A 91 9.89 -3.63 -13.53
CA LYS A 91 10.67 -2.80 -14.45
C LYS A 91 9.80 -2.08 -15.48
N MET A 92 8.70 -2.69 -15.93
CA MET A 92 7.75 -2.05 -16.83
C MET A 92 7.02 -0.87 -16.18
N TYR A 93 6.95 -0.85 -14.85
CA TYR A 93 6.35 0.21 -14.04
C TYR A 93 7.39 1.21 -13.49
N GLY A 94 8.61 1.19 -14.04
CA GLY A 94 9.69 2.11 -13.66
C GLY A 94 10.42 1.74 -12.37
N ILE A 95 10.13 0.61 -11.74
CA ILE A 95 10.86 0.16 -10.54
C ILE A 95 12.10 -0.60 -10.99
N SER A 96 13.28 0.02 -10.81
CA SER A 96 14.57 -0.52 -11.27
C SER A 96 15.19 -1.49 -10.26
N GLN A 97 14.93 -1.27 -8.97
CA GLN A 97 15.40 -2.13 -7.87
C GLN A 97 14.33 -2.22 -6.78
N MET A 98 14.25 -3.39 -6.13
CA MET A 98 13.47 -3.57 -4.93
C MET A 98 14.14 -4.60 -4.01
N VAL A 99 14.31 -4.21 -2.74
CA VAL A 99 14.85 -5.06 -1.67
C VAL A 99 13.80 -5.15 -0.58
N GLU A 100 13.52 -6.35 -0.09
CA GLU A 100 12.55 -6.59 0.97
C GLU A 100 13.15 -7.37 2.14
N LYS A 101 12.61 -7.14 3.33
CA LYS A 101 12.90 -7.90 4.55
C LYS A 101 11.60 -8.16 5.30
N CYS A 102 11.16 -9.41 5.30
CA CYS A 102 10.02 -9.82 6.12
C CYS A 102 10.41 -9.73 7.60
N ILE A 103 9.58 -9.04 8.40
CA ILE A 103 9.76 -8.93 9.85
C ILE A 103 9.05 -10.10 10.52
N ASN A 104 7.82 -10.36 10.08
CA ASN A 104 6.94 -11.43 10.55
C ASN A 104 5.92 -11.78 9.44
N ASN A 105 4.84 -12.49 9.78
CA ASN A 105 3.82 -12.91 8.82
C ASN A 105 2.92 -11.78 8.31
N HIS A 106 2.89 -10.63 9.00
CA HIS A 106 2.00 -9.51 8.72
C HIS A 106 2.68 -8.17 8.42
N SER A 107 4.00 -8.08 8.57
CA SER A 107 4.79 -6.88 8.35
C SER A 107 6.08 -7.17 7.59
N LEU A 108 6.42 -6.29 6.65
CA LEU A 108 7.70 -6.30 5.93
C LEU A 108 8.23 -4.88 5.71
N TYR A 109 9.54 -4.77 5.59
CA TYR A 109 10.22 -3.59 5.06
C TYR A 109 10.53 -3.79 3.60
N TYR A 110 10.44 -2.72 2.81
CA TYR A 110 11.01 -2.71 1.47
C TYR A 110 11.59 -1.35 1.09
N ILE A 111 12.64 -1.41 0.29
CA ILE A 111 13.26 -0.26 -0.37
C ILE A 111 13.02 -0.44 -1.86
N SER A 112 12.54 0.61 -2.53
CA SER A 112 12.35 0.61 -3.97
C SER A 112 13.04 1.80 -4.63
N THR A 113 13.76 1.54 -5.71
CA THR A 113 14.31 2.59 -6.58
C THR A 113 13.43 2.69 -7.81
N ARG A 114 12.85 3.87 -8.03
CA ARG A 114 12.01 4.17 -9.18
C ARG A 114 12.72 5.13 -10.12
N ASP A 115 12.83 4.72 -11.38
CA ASP A 115 13.13 5.60 -12.50
C ASP A 115 11.84 6.33 -12.91
N LEU A 116 11.91 7.65 -12.92
CA LEU A 116 10.79 8.52 -13.27
C LEU A 116 10.78 8.89 -14.77
N GLY A 117 11.82 8.52 -15.52
CA GLY A 117 12.05 8.97 -16.88
C GLY A 117 12.36 10.47 -16.97
N PHE A 118 12.31 11.03 -18.19
CA PHE A 118 12.35 12.47 -18.46
C PHE A 118 13.50 13.26 -17.77
N PHE A 119 14.74 12.78 -17.86
CA PHE A 119 15.94 13.39 -17.25
C PHE A 119 15.83 13.63 -15.73
N LEU A 120 14.86 13.02 -15.06
CA LEU A 120 14.71 13.10 -13.61
C LEU A 120 15.64 12.09 -12.96
N ASN A 121 16.20 12.47 -11.82
CA ASN A 121 16.98 11.54 -11.01
C ASN A 121 16.06 10.44 -10.45
N PRO A 122 16.53 9.18 -10.40
CA PRO A 122 15.82 8.10 -9.73
C PRO A 122 15.48 8.48 -8.28
N ARG A 123 14.34 7.99 -7.81
CA ARG A 123 13.88 8.18 -6.43
C ARG A 123 13.95 6.88 -5.67
N GLU A 124 14.54 6.93 -4.49
CA GLU A 124 14.49 5.85 -3.52
C GLU A 124 13.34 6.11 -2.55
N GLY A 125 12.48 5.10 -2.37
CA GLY A 125 11.45 5.07 -1.34
C GLY A 125 11.74 3.95 -0.34
N ARG A 126 11.51 4.21 0.94
CA ARG A 126 11.68 3.24 2.04
C ARG A 126 10.37 3.15 2.79
N SER A 127 9.81 1.95 2.83
CA SER A 127 8.47 1.76 3.36
C SER A 127 8.38 0.53 4.25
N LYS A 128 7.55 0.63 5.28
CA LYS A 128 7.07 -0.49 6.07
C LYS A 128 5.63 -0.77 5.63
N MET A 129 5.35 -2.01 5.29
CA MET A 129 4.02 -2.47 4.93
C MET A 129 3.51 -3.43 5.99
N THR A 130 2.30 -3.19 6.49
CA THR A 130 1.65 -4.03 7.50
C THR A 130 0.21 -4.31 7.08
N TRP A 131 -0.23 -5.57 7.15
CA TRP A 131 -1.64 -5.92 6.96
C TRP A 131 -2.33 -6.29 8.28
N MET A 132 -3.57 -5.83 8.46
CA MET A 132 -4.42 -6.12 9.60
C MET A 132 -5.76 -6.67 9.16
N LYS A 133 -6.17 -7.82 9.72
CA LYS A 133 -7.54 -8.32 9.57
C LYS A 133 -8.39 -7.86 10.74
N GLU A 134 -9.49 -7.17 10.43
CA GLU A 134 -10.43 -6.63 11.41
C GLU A 134 -11.47 -7.69 11.80
N LYS A 135 -12.16 -7.44 12.93
CA LYS A 135 -13.18 -8.35 13.47
C LYS A 135 -14.37 -8.55 12.52
N ASP A 136 -14.66 -7.57 11.67
CA ASP A 136 -15.73 -7.63 10.67
C ASP A 136 -15.29 -8.31 9.35
N GLY A 137 -14.07 -8.85 9.32
CA GLY A 137 -13.52 -9.56 8.17
C GLY A 137 -12.84 -8.67 7.13
N LYS A 138 -12.84 -7.34 7.30
CA LYS A 138 -12.05 -6.45 6.44
C LYS A 138 -10.56 -6.70 6.61
N VAL A 139 -9.80 -6.47 5.55
CA VAL A 139 -8.34 -6.46 5.61
C VAL A 139 -7.84 -5.08 5.20
N VAL A 140 -7.04 -4.48 6.06
CA VAL A 140 -6.39 -3.18 5.83
C VAL A 140 -4.92 -3.44 5.59
N ILE A 141 -4.35 -2.77 4.59
CA ILE A 141 -2.90 -2.76 4.37
C ILE A 141 -2.45 -1.31 4.49
N ASP A 142 -1.62 -1.04 5.50
CA ASP A 142 -0.92 0.23 5.64
C ASP A 142 0.45 0.14 4.98
N VAL A 143 0.84 1.23 4.31
CA VAL A 143 2.18 1.41 3.76
C VAL A 143 2.65 2.78 4.19
N SER A 144 3.56 2.80 5.15
CA SER A 144 4.09 4.02 5.75
C SER A 144 5.57 4.18 5.45
N ASP A 145 6.01 5.44 5.29
CA ASP A 145 7.43 5.75 5.18
C ASP A 145 8.17 5.32 6.45
N THR A 146 9.38 4.80 6.30
CA THR A 146 10.22 4.43 7.43
C THR A 146 11.66 4.93 7.26
N LYS A 147 12.31 5.19 8.39
CA LYS A 147 13.74 5.49 8.49
C LYS A 147 14.57 4.26 8.86
N ASP A 148 13.92 3.17 9.22
CA ASP A 148 14.60 1.94 9.60
C ASP A 148 15.45 1.43 8.44
N VAL A 149 16.70 1.11 8.74
CA VAL A 149 17.63 0.60 7.74
C VAL A 149 17.43 -0.90 7.63
N ILE A 150 17.22 -1.39 6.42
CA ILE A 150 17.36 -2.82 6.14
C ILE A 150 18.86 -3.10 6.20
N GLU A 151 19.37 -3.51 7.36
CA GLU A 151 20.73 -4.05 7.47
C GLU A 151 20.82 -5.31 6.60
N GLU A 152 21.79 -5.32 5.69
CA GLU A 152 22.13 -6.41 4.74
C GLU A 152 22.59 -7.69 5.44
#